data_AF-A0A937BFE0-F1
#
_entry.id   AF-A0A937BFE0-F1
#
_cell.length_a   1.000
_cell.length_b   1.000
_cell.length_c   1.000
_cell.angle_alpha   90.00
_cell.angle_beta   90.00
_cell.angle_gamma   90.00
#
_symmetry.space_group_name_H-M   'P 1'
#
loop_
_entity.id
_entity.type
_entity.pdbx_description
1 polymer ?
#
loop_
_entity_poly.entity_id
_entity_poly.type
_entity_poly.pdbx_seq_one_letter_code
_entity_poly.pdbx_strand_id
1 'polypeptide(L)'
;MVIDSFTIVQPDTLIADIDTAGTLNLSCGNSSDGIITLNVSGGNGGGYDFNWDPAVSTTYQAANLAPGTYMVTVTDPEGCLDTTSYTLTSPPRSRWYGLM
;
A
#
# COMPACT_ATOMS: atom_id res chain seq x y z
N MET A 1 -10.93 -10.49 -48.04
CA MET A 1 -10.66 -9.41 -47.07
C MET A 1 -10.51 -10.07 -45.72
N VAL A 2 -9.26 -10.30 -45.28
CA VAL A 2 -8.98 -10.83 -43.94
C VAL A 2 -8.79 -9.61 -43.05
N ILE A 3 -9.65 -9.45 -42.04
CA ILE A 3 -9.41 -8.50 -40.95
C ILE A 3 -8.58 -9.24 -39.91
N ASP A 4 -7.32 -8.86 -39.80
CA ASP A 4 -6.43 -9.35 -38.75
C ASP A 4 -6.75 -8.55 -37.48
N SER A 5 -7.41 -9.19 -36.52
CA SER A 5 -7.74 -8.56 -35.25
C SER A 5 -6.46 -8.49 -34.40
N PHE A 6 -5.79 -7.34 -34.42
CA PHE A 6 -4.77 -7.03 -33.42
C PHE A 6 -5.48 -6.75 -32.09
N THR A 7 -5.24 -7.58 -31.09
CA THR A 7 -5.62 -7.24 -29.72
C THR A 7 -4.69 -6.14 -29.25
N ILE A 8 -5.21 -4.92 -29.16
CA ILE A 8 -4.58 -3.87 -28.35
C ILE A 8 -4.64 -4.40 -26.92
N VAL A 9 -3.55 -4.98 -26.43
CA VAL A 9 -3.36 -5.16 -24.99
C VAL A 9 -3.17 -3.74 -24.48
N GLN A 10 -4.24 -3.15 -23.94
CA GLN A 10 -4.11 -1.93 -23.16
C GLN A 10 -3.05 -2.23 -22.10
N PRO A 11 -1.99 -1.42 -21.97
CA PRO A 11 -0.94 -1.72 -21.01
C PRO A 11 -1.58 -2.03 -19.66
N ASP A 12 -1.17 -3.14 -19.05
CA ASP A 12 -1.71 -3.56 -17.76
C ASP A 12 -1.59 -2.37 -16.81
N THR A 13 -2.73 -1.84 -16.37
CA THR A 13 -2.76 -0.62 -15.58
C THR A 13 -2.07 -0.91 -14.25
N LEU A 14 -1.14 -0.04 -13.85
CA LEU A 14 -0.51 -0.15 -12.54
C LEU A 14 -1.55 0.10 -11.45
N ILE A 15 -1.66 -0.84 -10.52
CA ILE A 15 -2.57 -0.76 -9.37
C ILE A 15 -1.77 -1.06 -8.11
N ALA A 16 -1.75 -0.10 -7.19
CA ALA A 16 -1.19 -0.19 -5.86
C ALA A 16 -2.34 -0.17 -4.83
N ASP A 17 -2.56 -1.30 -4.17
CA ASP A 17 -3.59 -1.44 -3.14
C ASP A 17 -2.98 -1.83 -1.79
N ILE A 18 -3.69 -1.51 -0.70
CA ILE A 18 -3.25 -1.84 0.65
C ILE A 18 -3.64 -3.27 0.98
N ASP A 19 -2.64 -4.10 1.27
CA ASP A 19 -2.86 -5.44 1.81
C ASP A 19 -3.31 -5.34 3.27
N THR A 20 -4.62 -5.32 3.48
CA THR A 20 -5.20 -5.31 4.84
C THR A 20 -4.95 -6.60 5.63
N ALA A 21 -4.63 -7.72 4.98
CA ALA A 21 -4.28 -8.97 5.66
C ALA A 21 -2.81 -8.97 6.13
N GLY A 22 -1.94 -8.32 5.37
CA GLY A 22 -0.52 -8.10 5.71
C GLY A 22 -0.25 -6.83 6.52
N THR A 23 -1.27 -6.00 6.78
CA THR A 23 -1.16 -4.74 7.53
C THR A 23 -1.51 -4.98 9.00
N LEU A 24 -0.55 -4.69 9.90
CA LEU A 24 -0.73 -4.83 11.35
C LEU A 24 -1.03 -3.47 11.98
N ASN A 25 -2.13 -3.38 12.70
CA ASN A 25 -2.47 -2.21 13.53
C ASN A 25 -1.67 -2.21 14.83
N LEU A 26 -1.45 -1.03 15.40
CA LEU A 26 -0.58 -0.83 16.57
C LEU A 26 -1.03 -1.64 17.79
N SER A 27 -0.11 -2.32 18.50
CA SER A 27 -0.48 -3.25 19.57
C SER A 27 -1.17 -2.58 20.76
N CYS A 28 -0.89 -1.30 21.05
CA CYS A 28 -1.62 -0.42 21.98
C CYS A 28 -0.90 0.92 22.09
N GLY A 29 -1.64 2.04 22.15
CA GLY A 29 -1.20 3.36 22.63
C GLY A 29 0.23 3.81 22.28
N ASN A 30 0.37 4.61 21.23
CA ASN A 30 1.62 5.26 20.79
C ASN A 30 2.79 4.31 20.46
N SER A 31 2.59 3.00 20.44
CA SER A 31 3.58 2.09 19.87
C SER A 31 3.79 2.42 18.39
N SER A 32 5.05 2.29 17.95
CA SER A 32 5.48 2.44 16.57
C SER A 32 5.74 1.06 15.97
N ASP A 33 4.80 0.14 16.11
CA ASP A 33 4.89 -1.26 15.70
C ASP A 33 3.99 -1.56 14.49
N GLY A 34 3.47 -0.52 13.84
CA GLY A 34 2.60 -0.66 12.69
C GLY A 34 3.34 -1.16 11.47
N ILE A 35 2.65 -1.97 10.68
CA ILE A 35 3.14 -2.49 9.42
C ILE A 35 2.08 -2.19 8.37
N ILE A 36 2.45 -1.50 7.29
CA ILE A 36 1.64 -1.34 6.09
C ILE A 36 2.30 -2.17 4.99
N THR A 37 1.52 -3.06 4.38
CA THR A 37 1.96 -3.87 3.24
C THR A 37 1.15 -3.47 2.01
N LEU A 38 1.82 -3.28 0.88
CA LEU A 38 1.19 -2.98 -0.41
C LEU A 38 1.17 -4.21 -1.30
N ASN A 39 0.06 -4.40 -2.00
CA ASN A 39 -0.05 -5.29 -3.13
C ASN A 39 0.00 -4.45 -4.41
N VAL A 40 1.06 -4.67 -5.20
CA VAL A 40 1.18 -4.05 -6.53
C VAL A 40 0.83 -5.09 -7.58
N SER A 41 -0.08 -4.73 -8.48
CA SER A 41 -0.52 -5.57 -9.59
C SER A 41 -0.62 -4.78 -10.89
N GLY A 42 -0.59 -5.48 -12.03
CA GLY A 42 -0.45 -4.84 -13.33
C GLY A 42 0.91 -4.14 -13.48
N GLY A 43 0.99 -3.15 -14.38
CA GLY A 43 2.25 -2.52 -14.76
C GLY A 43 3.21 -3.45 -15.51
N ASN A 44 4.25 -2.88 -16.10
CA ASN A 44 5.26 -3.66 -16.81
C ASN A 44 6.41 -4.10 -15.87
N GLY A 45 6.15 -5.15 -15.08
CA GLY A 45 7.13 -6.11 -14.57
C GLY A 45 8.27 -5.61 -13.65
N GLY A 46 8.21 -6.07 -12.39
CA GLY A 46 9.36 -6.57 -11.60
C GLY A 46 10.25 -5.57 -10.87
N GLY A 47 10.24 -4.30 -11.24
CA GLY A 47 11.03 -3.25 -10.61
C GLY A 47 10.17 -2.03 -10.32
N TYR A 48 9.40 -2.07 -9.24
CA TYR A 48 8.60 -0.93 -8.80
C TYR A 48 9.39 -0.06 -7.85
N ASP A 49 9.37 1.25 -8.08
CA ASP A 49 9.88 2.23 -7.14
C ASP A 49 8.77 2.66 -6.19
N PHE A 50 9.05 2.62 -4.88
CA PHE A 50 8.12 2.99 -3.83
C PHE A 50 8.59 4.27 -3.15
N ASN A 51 7.81 5.33 -3.27
CA ASN A 51 8.06 6.60 -2.59
C ASN A 51 6.99 6.86 -1.52
N TRP A 52 7.38 6.69 -0.27
CA TRP A 52 6.51 6.92 0.89
C TRP A 52 6.60 8.37 1.38
N ASP A 53 5.45 8.93 1.77
CA ASP A 53 5.33 10.21 2.47
C ASP A 53 4.51 10.02 3.76
N PRO A 54 5.11 10.22 4.95
CA PRO A 54 6.52 10.53 5.18
C PRO A 54 7.46 9.39 4.71
N ALA A 55 8.72 9.73 4.41
CA ALA A 55 9.71 8.78 3.92
C ALA A 55 10.10 7.74 4.99
N VAL A 56 9.35 6.63 5.05
CA VAL A 56 9.49 5.56 6.04
C VAL A 56 10.02 4.25 5.48
N SER A 57 9.90 4.02 4.18
CA SER A 57 10.40 2.86 3.48
C SER A 57 10.69 3.21 2.01
N THR A 58 11.36 2.31 1.32
CA THR A 58 11.57 2.34 -0.15
C THR A 58 11.13 1.03 -0.80
N THR A 59 10.35 0.22 -0.08
CA THR A 59 9.85 -1.09 -0.54
C THR A 59 8.33 -1.14 -0.42
N TYR A 60 7.72 -2.23 -0.89
CA TYR A 60 6.29 -2.49 -0.79
C TYR A 60 5.78 -2.62 0.66
N GLN A 61 6.69 -2.80 1.62
CA GLN A 61 6.34 -2.92 3.04
C GLN A 61 7.01 -1.82 3.85
N ALA A 62 6.23 -1.13 4.66
CA ALA A 62 6.68 -0.15 5.63
C ALA A 62 6.35 -0.66 7.03
N ALA A 63 7.36 -0.77 7.89
CA ALA A 63 7.24 -1.30 9.25
C ALA A 63 7.75 -0.28 10.28
N ASN A 64 7.46 -0.54 11.55
CA ASN A 64 7.76 0.34 12.68
C ASN A 64 7.07 1.72 12.57
N LEU A 65 5.85 1.73 12.05
CA LEU A 65 5.10 2.97 11.80
C LEU A 65 4.34 3.40 13.05
N ALA A 66 4.32 4.71 13.27
CA ALA A 66 3.50 5.36 14.30
C ALA A 66 2.09 5.66 13.75
N PRO A 67 1.09 5.94 14.60
CA PRO A 67 -0.23 6.31 14.09
C PRO A 67 -0.13 7.59 13.27
N GLY A 68 -0.68 7.57 12.06
CA GLY A 68 -0.49 8.63 11.07
C GLY A 68 -1.08 8.28 9.71
N THR A 69 -1.09 9.26 8.81
CA THR A 69 -1.43 9.03 7.40
C THR A 69 -0.16 8.83 6.62
N TYR A 70 -0.11 7.74 5.86
CA TYR A 70 0.99 7.39 4.97
C TYR A 70 0.47 7.36 3.55
N MET A 71 1.12 8.13 2.68
CA MET A 71 0.87 8.10 1.25
C MET A 71 2.04 7.39 0.58
N VAL A 72 1.76 6.56 -0.40
CA VAL A 72 2.79 5.88 -1.18
C VAL A 72 2.48 6.02 -2.65
N THR A 73 3.48 6.47 -3.39
CA THR A 73 3.46 6.52 -4.85
C THR A 73 4.31 5.37 -5.36
N VAL A 74 3.71 4.51 -6.17
CA VAL A 74 4.36 3.39 -6.85
C VAL A 74 4.60 3.79 -8.29
N THR A 75 5.83 3.62 -8.76
CA THR A 75 6.22 3.91 -10.14
C THR A 75 6.68 2.62 -10.81
N ASP A 76 6.18 2.34 -12.01
CA ASP A 76 6.70 1.23 -12.83
C ASP A 76 7.89 1.69 -13.70
N PRO A 77 8.64 0.75 -14.30
CA PRO A 77 9.79 1.07 -15.16
C PRO A 77 9.47 1.90 -16.41
N GLU A 78 8.21 1.88 -16.87
CA GLU A 78 7.74 2.63 -18.03
C GLU A 78 7.23 4.03 -17.66
N GLY A 79 7.25 4.37 -16.37
CA GLY A 79 6.88 5.68 -15.83
C GLY A 79 5.39 5.83 -15.50
N CYS A 80 4.61 4.75 -15.48
CA CYS A 80 3.25 4.76 -14.93
C CYS A 80 3.33 4.95 -13.42
N LEU A 81 2.43 5.79 -12.88
CA LEU A 81 2.34 6.11 -11.47
C LEU A 81 0.98 5.68 -10.94
N ASP A 82 0.97 5.08 -9.75
CA ASP A 82 -0.23 4.94 -8.94
C ASP A 82 0.04 5.41 -7.51
N THR A 83 -0.95 6.02 -6.88
CA THR A 83 -0.81 6.60 -5.54
C THR A 83 -1.92 6.07 -4.65
N THR A 84 -1.53 5.49 -3.53
CA THR A 84 -2.48 5.05 -2.49
C THR A 84 -2.14 5.68 -1.15
N SER A 85 -3.16 5.83 -0.31
CA SER A 85 -3.01 6.43 1.02
C SER A 85 -3.69 5.57 2.06
N TYR A 86 -3.03 5.42 3.20
CA TYR A 86 -3.55 4.65 4.32
C TYR A 86 -3.40 5.42 5.62
N THR A 87 -4.49 5.45 6.40
CA THR A 87 -4.46 6.03 7.75
C THR A 87 -4.28 4.90 8.76
N LEU A 88 -3.06 4.79 9.28
CA LEU A 88 -2.74 3.86 10.35
C LEU A 88 -3.26 4.43 11.67
N THR A 89 -4.23 3.74 12.26
CA THR A 89 -4.81 4.13 13.54
C THR A 89 -4.41 3.16 14.63
N SER A 90 -4.18 3.68 15.85
CA SER A 90 -4.09 2.81 17.01
C SER A 90 -5.48 2.25 17.30
N PRO A 91 -5.62 0.96 17.64
CA PRO A 91 -6.89 0.46 18.13
C PRO A 91 -7.35 1.34 19.30
N PRO A 92 -8.67 1.60 19.42
CA PRO A 92 -9.17 2.25 20.60
C PRO A 92 -8.65 1.45 21.80
N ARG A 93 -8.09 2.13 22.81
CA ARG A 93 -7.79 1.48 24.09
C ARG A 93 -9.04 0.72 24.43
N SER A 94 -8.95 -0.61 24.45
CA SER A 94 -10.07 -1.43 24.81
C SER A 94 -10.36 -1.05 26.26
N ARG A 95 -11.36 -0.19 26.45
CA ARG A 95 -12.02 -0.07 27.73
C ARG A 95 -12.81 -1.35 27.87
N TRP A 96 -12.13 -2.45 28.20
CA TRP A 96 -12.75 -3.52 28.96
C TRP A 96 -13.00 -2.97 30.38
N TYR A 97 -13.82 -1.92 30.48
CA TYR A 97 -14.33 -1.42 31.75
C TYR A 97 -15.83 -1.66 31.74
N GLY A 98 -16.23 -2.72 32.44
CA GLY A 98 -17.51 -2.77 33.12
C GLY A 98 -18.74 -3.05 32.27
N LEU A 99 -18.92 -4.31 31.88
CA LEU A 99 -20.25 -4.90 32.04
C LEU A 99 -20.15 -5.89 33.19
N MET A 100 -21.05 -5.68 34.16
CA MET A 100 -21.22 -6.41 35.42
C MET A 100 -21.21 -7.93 35.28
#